data_AF-A0AAD5MBM3-F1
#
_entry.id   AF-A0AAD5MBM3-F1
#
_cell.length_a   1.000
_cell.length_b   1.000
_cell.length_c   1.000
_cell.angle_alpha   90.00
_cell.angle_beta   90.00
_cell.angle_gamma   90.00
#
_symmetry.space_group_name_H-M   'P 1'
#
loop_
_entity.id
_entity.type
_entity.pdbx_description
1 polymer ?
#
loop_
_entity_poly.entity_id
_entity_poly.type
_entity_poly.pdbx_seq_one_letter_code
_entity_poly.pdbx_strand_id
1 'polypeptide(L)'
;MLSPQRSKADEATAEEEDVDSNDDEELADHPPVLDPTLTTKIRRLTATRRRGDYLESLRSFAEQLQHVPLTLRCDVDTAQAFRDASREEIMLNGVCFVGDHRTEAFVAAVKRIVARHVDDADDFLAVTDRIMRGCSRTLSGSDSYFALHELFACPEILIKPRQTKLIPLDVTLGLDSIGTRVVVADAPYLLLMLDNLDRRFKCRIKSTNLFGLYRNEDIEKLLLSNNRHMDPFVAIDTLVVEIMDLTTCKSQRLLSIRTPPIPPSKLELEVEELF
;
A
#
# COMPACT_ATOMS: atom_id res chain seq x y z
N MET A 1 32.43 80.35 4.08
CA MET A 1 31.47 80.66 3.00
C MET A 1 30.60 79.42 2.77
N LEU A 2 29.28 79.61 2.84
CA LEU A 2 28.18 78.81 2.27
C LEU A 2 28.17 77.27 2.48
N SER A 3 27.35 76.85 3.44
CA SER A 3 26.41 75.70 3.27
C SER A 3 25.37 76.06 2.16
N PRO A 4 24.53 75.15 1.58
CA PRO A 4 23.96 74.00 2.29
C PRO A 4 23.43 72.78 1.47
N GLN A 5 22.77 71.87 2.21
CA GLN A 5 21.67 70.94 1.82
C GLN A 5 22.08 69.57 1.20
N ARG A 6 21.58 68.42 1.64
CA ARG A 6 20.33 68.09 2.39
C ARG A 6 20.36 66.66 2.98
N SER A 7 19.64 66.51 4.10
CA SER A 7 18.86 65.34 4.60
C SER A 7 19.62 64.04 4.96
N LYS A 8 19.72 63.54 6.23
CA LYS A 8 18.68 63.14 7.24
C LYS A 8 17.55 62.32 6.59
N ALA A 9 17.08 61.17 7.07
CA ALA A 9 17.26 60.41 8.30
C ALA A 9 16.68 59.00 8.07
N ASP A 10 17.04 58.07 8.96
CA ASP A 10 16.27 56.93 9.49
C ASP A 10 15.05 56.42 8.72
N GLU A 11 15.10 55.14 8.35
CA GLU A 11 13.96 54.24 8.58
C GLU A 11 14.47 52.80 8.77
N ALA A 12 14.41 52.35 10.02
CA ALA A 12 14.51 50.95 10.36
C ALA A 12 13.16 50.29 10.03
N THR A 13 13.18 49.24 9.22
CA THR A 13 12.06 48.32 9.05
C THR A 13 12.56 46.94 9.41
N ALA A 14 12.20 46.52 10.62
CA ALA A 14 12.24 45.11 11.00
C ALA A 14 11.15 44.42 10.19
N GLU A 15 11.54 43.52 9.29
CA GLU A 15 10.62 42.60 8.65
C GLU A 15 10.22 41.56 9.71
N GLU A 16 9.09 41.82 10.37
CA GLU A 16 8.32 40.79 11.06
C GLU A 16 7.75 39.88 9.97
N GLU A 17 8.41 38.75 9.72
CA GLU A 17 7.82 37.64 8.98
C GLU A 17 6.70 37.06 9.86
N ASP A 18 5.48 37.54 9.62
CA ASP A 18 4.24 36.86 9.98
C ASP A 18 4.25 35.47 9.32
N VAL A 19 4.74 34.46 10.05
CA VAL A 19 4.53 33.06 9.72
C VAL A 19 3.05 32.78 9.98
N ASP A 20 2.25 33.03 8.94
CA ASP A 20 0.84 32.74 8.87
C ASP A 20 0.66 31.22 9.02
N SER A 21 0.45 30.78 10.26
CA SER A 21 0.16 29.40 10.63
C SER A 21 -1.27 29.08 10.18
N ASN A 22 -1.44 28.79 8.90
CA ASN A 22 -2.68 28.27 8.30
C ASN A 22 -2.48 26.84 7.75
N ASP A 23 -1.71 26.01 8.46
CA ASP A 23 -1.57 24.59 8.15
C ASP A 23 -2.77 23.73 8.62
N ASP A 24 -3.80 24.33 9.22
CA ASP A 24 -4.94 23.61 9.82
C ASP A 24 -6.21 23.55 8.93
N GLU A 25 -6.22 24.16 7.73
CA GLU A 25 -7.44 24.26 6.88
C GLU A 25 -7.47 23.42 5.58
N GLU A 26 -6.49 22.54 5.32
CA GLU A 26 -6.53 21.62 4.17
C GLU A 26 -6.88 20.16 4.53
N LEU A 27 -7.52 19.93 5.68
CA LEU A 27 -8.05 18.62 6.09
C LEU A 27 -9.45 18.30 5.49
N ALA A 28 -9.96 19.13 4.59
CA ALA A 28 -11.31 19.02 4.05
C ALA A 28 -11.38 18.16 2.77
N ASP A 29 -12.22 17.11 2.85
CA ASP A 29 -12.84 16.36 1.75
C ASP A 29 -12.02 15.30 0.99
N HIS A 30 -11.24 14.49 1.71
CA HIS A 30 -11.02 13.13 1.22
C HIS A 30 -12.28 12.29 1.49
N PRO A 31 -12.94 11.75 0.44
CA PRO A 31 -14.05 10.84 0.65
C PRO A 31 -13.59 9.65 1.49
N PRO A 32 -14.43 9.13 2.40
CA PRO A 32 -14.04 8.05 3.29
C PRO A 32 -13.61 6.84 2.46
N VAL A 33 -12.48 6.24 2.84
CA VAL A 33 -11.94 5.03 2.20
C VAL A 33 -12.86 3.84 2.50
N LEU A 34 -13.49 3.85 3.68
CA LEU A 34 -14.34 2.75 4.16
C LEU A 34 -15.81 3.16 4.25
N ASP A 35 -16.69 2.15 4.25
CA ASP A 35 -18.10 2.35 4.59
C ASP A 35 -18.24 2.95 6.01
N PRO A 36 -18.83 4.16 6.17
CA PRO A 36 -19.00 4.79 7.48
C PRO A 36 -19.75 3.92 8.49
N THR A 37 -20.65 3.05 8.02
CA THR A 37 -21.42 2.14 8.88
C THR A 37 -20.52 1.07 9.50
N LEU A 38 -19.63 0.47 8.69
CA LEU A 38 -18.63 -0.48 9.14
C LEU A 38 -17.66 0.20 10.13
N THR A 39 -17.15 1.36 9.76
CA THR A 39 -16.22 2.14 10.61
C THR A 39 -16.83 2.45 11.97
N THR A 40 -18.10 2.87 12.02
CA THR A 40 -18.79 3.16 13.27
C THR A 40 -18.93 1.91 14.15
N LYS A 41 -19.23 0.74 13.57
CA LYS A 41 -19.33 -0.52 14.32
C LYS A 41 -17.99 -0.94 14.91
N ILE A 42 -16.92 -0.86 14.13
CA ILE A 42 -15.56 -1.21 14.58
C ILE A 42 -15.13 -0.27 15.71
N ARG A 43 -15.29 1.06 15.53
CA ARG A 43 -14.96 2.05 16.56
C ARG A 43 -15.70 1.83 17.88
N ARG A 44 -16.96 1.39 17.84
CA ARG A 44 -17.73 1.04 19.04
C ARG A 44 -17.16 -0.16 19.76
N LEU A 45 -16.75 -1.21 19.04
CA LEU A 45 -16.12 -2.39 19.65
C LEU A 45 -14.78 -2.02 20.28
N THR A 46 -13.95 -1.23 19.59
CA THR A 46 -12.62 -0.86 20.07
C THR A 46 -12.61 0.29 21.08
N ALA A 47 -13.78 0.78 21.52
CA ALA A 47 -13.90 1.93 22.40
C ALA A 47 -13.21 1.73 23.77
N THR A 48 -13.13 0.49 24.27
CA THR A 48 -12.45 0.21 25.56
C THR A 48 -10.92 0.13 25.42
N ARG A 49 -10.41 0.16 24.18
CA ARG A 49 -8.97 0.18 23.83
C ARG A 49 -8.21 -1.06 24.32
N ARG A 50 -8.92 -2.12 24.71
CA ARG A 50 -8.33 -3.40 25.07
C ARG A 50 -7.85 -4.09 23.81
N ARG A 51 -6.68 -4.74 23.89
CA ARG A 51 -6.12 -5.52 22.78
C ARG A 51 -7.12 -6.54 22.23
N GLY A 52 -7.89 -7.18 23.11
CA GLY A 52 -8.93 -8.16 22.74
C GLY A 52 -9.94 -7.59 21.75
N ASP A 53 -10.47 -6.41 22.03
CA ASP A 53 -11.50 -5.75 21.21
C ASP A 53 -11.03 -5.44 19.77
N TYR A 54 -9.76 -5.04 19.60
CA TYR A 54 -9.19 -4.83 18.27
C TYR A 54 -9.05 -6.15 17.51
N LEU A 55 -8.60 -7.21 18.17
CA LEU A 55 -8.48 -8.53 17.52
C LEU A 55 -9.86 -9.12 17.22
N GLU A 56 -10.83 -8.93 18.11
CA GLU A 56 -12.21 -9.37 17.95
C GLU A 56 -12.90 -8.62 16.81
N SER A 57 -12.73 -7.30 16.72
CA SER A 57 -13.29 -6.53 15.60
C SER A 57 -12.68 -6.95 14.26
N LEU A 58 -11.36 -7.12 14.16
CA LEU A 58 -10.71 -7.63 12.94
C LEU A 58 -11.21 -9.02 12.54
N ARG A 59 -11.49 -9.90 13.50
CA ARG A 59 -12.05 -11.25 13.23
C ARG A 59 -13.52 -11.19 12.83
N SER A 60 -14.33 -10.42 13.57
CA SER A 60 -15.78 -10.33 13.38
C SER A 60 -16.15 -9.70 12.05
N PHE A 61 -15.31 -8.80 11.54
CA PHE A 61 -15.51 -8.11 10.27
C PHE A 61 -14.54 -8.58 9.17
N ALA A 62 -13.90 -9.75 9.33
CA ALA A 62 -12.87 -10.23 8.42
C ALA A 62 -13.32 -10.27 6.95
N GLU A 63 -14.53 -10.75 6.66
CA GLU A 63 -15.04 -10.83 5.28
C GLU A 63 -15.18 -9.45 4.63
N GLN A 64 -15.70 -8.47 5.38
CA GLN A 64 -15.89 -7.10 4.90
C GLN A 64 -14.55 -6.39 4.72
N LEU A 65 -13.61 -6.67 5.62
CA LEU A 65 -12.26 -6.09 5.59
C LEU A 65 -11.34 -6.74 4.56
N GLN A 66 -11.67 -7.91 3.99
CA GLN A 66 -10.87 -8.57 2.97
C GLN A 66 -11.08 -8.01 1.56
N HIS A 67 -12.24 -7.39 1.29
CA HIS A 67 -12.65 -6.99 -0.06
C HIS A 67 -13.12 -5.53 -0.10
N VAL A 68 -12.40 -4.63 0.56
CA VAL A 68 -12.72 -3.19 0.52
C VAL A 68 -12.38 -2.64 -0.87
N PRO A 69 -13.36 -2.14 -1.64
CA PRO A 69 -13.08 -1.54 -2.94
C PRO A 69 -12.38 -0.19 -2.74
N LEU A 70 -11.27 0.01 -3.46
CA LEU A 70 -10.56 1.28 -3.48
C LEU A 70 -10.86 2.05 -4.77
N THR A 71 -10.74 3.37 -4.70
CA THR A 71 -10.85 4.20 -5.91
C THR A 71 -9.64 3.98 -6.83
N LEU A 72 -9.88 4.12 -8.13
CA LEU A 72 -8.86 3.94 -9.18
C LEU A 72 -8.05 5.22 -9.45
N ARG A 73 -8.20 6.27 -8.65
CA ARG A 73 -7.51 7.53 -8.88
C ARG A 73 -6.03 7.35 -8.57
N CYS A 74 -5.23 7.22 -9.61
CA CYS A 74 -3.78 7.26 -9.54
C CYS A 74 -3.33 8.54 -10.25
N ASP A 75 -3.26 9.64 -9.49
CA ASP A 75 -2.74 10.93 -9.96
C ASP A 75 -1.19 10.93 -10.00
N VAL A 76 -0.58 9.75 -10.08
CA VAL A 76 0.87 9.57 -10.07
C VAL A 76 1.38 9.63 -11.50
N ASP A 77 2.23 10.61 -11.80
CA ASP A 77 2.93 10.66 -13.07
C ASP A 77 4.03 9.59 -13.17
N THR A 78 4.50 9.33 -14.38
CA THR A 78 5.53 8.31 -14.66
C THR A 78 6.84 8.56 -13.91
N ALA A 79 7.21 9.84 -13.68
CA ALA A 79 8.45 10.19 -13.02
C ALA A 79 8.39 9.89 -11.52
N GLN A 80 7.26 10.20 -10.87
CA GLN A 80 6.99 9.83 -9.48
C GLN A 80 6.92 8.31 -9.33
N ALA A 81 6.26 7.61 -10.25
CA ALA A 81 6.21 6.15 -10.23
C ALA A 81 7.60 5.52 -10.32
N PHE A 82 8.50 6.07 -11.14
CA PHE A 82 9.88 5.61 -11.23
C PHE A 82 10.68 5.91 -9.94
N ARG A 83 10.51 7.10 -9.35
CA ARG A 83 11.12 7.44 -8.06
C ARG A 83 10.68 6.47 -6.96
N ASP A 84 9.38 6.18 -6.90
CA ASP A 84 8.84 5.22 -5.94
C ASP A 84 9.42 3.83 -6.18
N ALA A 85 9.34 3.32 -7.41
CA ALA A 85 9.86 2.00 -7.77
C ALA A 85 11.36 1.84 -7.44
N SER A 86 12.17 2.88 -7.58
CA SER A 86 13.59 2.85 -7.24
C SER A 86 13.89 2.64 -5.76
N ARG A 87 12.95 2.99 -4.87
CA ARG A 87 13.04 2.77 -3.42
C ARG A 87 12.56 1.37 -3.01
N GLU A 88 11.90 0.66 -3.90
CA GLU A 88 11.27 -0.63 -3.62
C GLU A 88 12.17 -1.82 -3.96
N GLU A 89 11.91 -2.93 -3.27
CA GLU A 89 12.22 -4.26 -3.82
C GLU A 89 11.04 -4.69 -4.69
N ILE A 90 11.28 -5.08 -5.94
CA ILE A 90 10.21 -5.44 -6.88
C ILE A 90 10.43 -6.85 -7.38
N MET A 91 9.34 -7.62 -7.43
CA MET A 91 9.28 -8.93 -8.05
C MET A 91 8.38 -8.89 -9.28
N LEU A 92 8.82 -9.47 -10.39
CA LEU A 92 7.99 -9.70 -11.59
C LEU A 92 7.87 -11.19 -11.85
N ASN A 93 6.66 -11.74 -11.82
CA ASN A 93 6.40 -13.16 -12.06
C ASN A 93 7.29 -14.10 -11.22
N GLY A 94 7.50 -13.74 -9.94
CA GLY A 94 8.33 -14.50 -9.00
C GLY A 94 9.84 -14.21 -9.07
N VAL A 95 10.31 -13.38 -10.01
CA VAL A 95 11.73 -13.00 -10.11
C VAL A 95 11.97 -11.66 -9.41
N CYS A 96 12.87 -11.63 -8.44
CA CYS A 96 13.25 -10.42 -7.72
C CYS A 96 14.33 -9.62 -8.49
N PHE A 97 14.16 -8.29 -8.57
CA PHE A 97 15.10 -7.37 -9.19
C PHE A 97 15.97 -6.72 -8.11
N VAL A 98 17.28 -6.95 -8.18
CA VAL A 98 18.27 -6.49 -7.20
C VAL A 98 19.45 -5.78 -7.88
N GLY A 99 20.19 -4.98 -7.12
CA GLY A 99 21.34 -4.21 -7.60
C GLY A 99 21.00 -2.81 -8.12
N ASP A 100 22.02 -2.08 -8.58
CA ASP A 100 21.94 -0.65 -8.89
C ASP A 100 21.06 -0.32 -10.10
N HIS A 101 20.91 -1.27 -11.03
CA HIS A 101 20.09 -1.14 -12.25
C HIS A 101 18.77 -1.92 -12.18
N ARG A 102 18.29 -2.22 -10.96
CA ARG A 102 17.10 -3.07 -10.75
C ARG A 102 15.85 -2.51 -11.40
N THR A 103 15.66 -1.18 -11.35
CA THR A 103 14.46 -0.52 -11.89
C THR A 103 14.47 -0.56 -13.42
N GLU A 104 15.61 -0.31 -14.06
CA GLU A 104 15.78 -0.38 -15.51
C GLU A 104 15.60 -1.82 -16.01
N ALA A 105 16.17 -2.79 -15.30
CA ALA A 105 16.01 -4.21 -15.61
C ALA A 105 14.54 -4.63 -15.48
N PHE A 106 13.83 -4.15 -14.46
CA PHE A 106 12.38 -4.36 -14.29
C PHE A 106 11.58 -3.78 -15.46
N VAL A 107 11.83 -2.51 -15.82
CA VAL A 107 11.17 -1.85 -16.97
C VAL A 107 11.43 -2.61 -18.27
N ALA A 108 12.67 -3.05 -18.50
CA ALA A 108 13.03 -3.84 -19.68
C ALA A 108 12.33 -5.19 -19.71
N ALA A 109 12.18 -5.85 -18.56
CA ALA A 109 11.45 -7.11 -18.43
C ALA A 109 9.95 -6.93 -18.70
N VAL A 110 9.32 -5.88 -18.15
CA VAL A 110 7.93 -5.51 -18.45
C VAL A 110 7.74 -5.28 -19.95
N LYS A 111 8.56 -4.42 -20.56
CA LYS A 111 8.55 -4.15 -22.01
C LYS A 111 8.65 -5.45 -22.82
N ARG A 112 9.56 -6.36 -22.44
CA ARG A 112 9.73 -7.65 -23.13
C ARG A 112 8.52 -8.58 -23.01
N ILE A 113 7.73 -8.49 -21.93
CA ILE A 113 6.51 -9.28 -21.78
C ILE A 113 5.36 -8.64 -22.54
N VAL A 114 5.18 -7.31 -22.43
CA VAL A 114 4.14 -6.55 -23.14
C VAL A 114 4.28 -6.70 -24.65
N ALA A 115 5.51 -6.62 -25.19
CA ALA A 115 5.79 -6.76 -26.63
C ALA A 115 5.41 -8.12 -27.23
N ARG A 116 5.09 -9.13 -26.41
CA ARG A 116 4.61 -10.44 -26.88
C ARG A 116 3.08 -10.50 -27.01
N HIS A 117 2.38 -9.52 -26.45
CA HIS A 117 0.92 -9.53 -26.32
C HIS A 117 0.26 -8.26 -26.86
N VAL A 118 1.04 -7.21 -27.13
CA VAL A 118 0.59 -5.93 -27.67
C VAL A 118 1.44 -5.62 -28.90
N ASP A 119 0.82 -5.67 -30.08
CA ASP A 119 1.51 -5.47 -31.37
C ASP A 119 1.56 -4.00 -31.80
N ASP A 120 0.59 -3.19 -31.34
CA ASP A 120 0.53 -1.76 -31.64
C ASP A 120 1.55 -0.98 -30.79
N ALA A 121 2.31 -0.09 -31.44
CA ALA A 121 3.41 0.62 -30.80
C ALA A 121 2.94 1.70 -29.82
N ASP A 122 1.80 2.34 -30.09
CA ASP A 122 1.25 3.37 -29.22
C ASP A 122 0.61 2.72 -27.98
N ASP A 123 -0.12 1.61 -28.18
CA ASP A 123 -0.66 0.80 -27.08
C ASP A 123 0.44 0.18 -26.23
N PHE A 124 1.55 -0.25 -26.84
CA PHE A 124 2.70 -0.82 -26.14
C PHE A 124 3.28 0.13 -25.09
N LEU A 125 3.48 1.40 -25.46
CA LEU A 125 3.99 2.43 -24.55
C LEU A 125 2.97 2.77 -23.48
N ALA A 126 1.70 2.93 -23.84
CA ALA A 126 0.62 3.23 -22.91
C ALA A 126 0.42 2.12 -21.86
N VAL A 127 0.45 0.86 -22.28
CA VAL A 127 0.35 -0.31 -21.39
C VAL A 127 1.55 -0.39 -20.45
N THR A 128 2.76 -0.20 -20.96
CA THR A 128 3.98 -0.21 -20.14
C THR A 128 3.94 0.90 -19.10
N ASP A 129 3.61 2.12 -19.52
CA ASP A 129 3.48 3.28 -18.62
C ASP A 129 2.44 3.05 -17.52
N ARG A 130 1.28 2.49 -17.88
CA ARG A 130 0.23 2.16 -16.93
C ARG A 130 0.69 1.16 -15.87
N ILE A 131 1.41 0.10 -16.27
CA ILE A 131 1.97 -0.88 -15.32
C ILE A 131 2.96 -0.18 -14.38
N MET A 132 3.83 0.67 -14.91
CA MET A 132 4.80 1.41 -14.10
C MET A 132 4.12 2.33 -13.09
N ARG A 133 3.08 3.08 -13.50
CA ARG A 133 2.31 3.94 -12.59
C ARG A 133 1.62 3.15 -11.49
N GLY A 134 1.06 1.97 -11.79
CA GLY A 134 0.47 1.09 -10.77
C GLY A 134 1.49 0.51 -9.78
N CYS A 135 2.78 0.53 -10.10
CA CYS A 135 3.83 0.11 -9.17
C CYS A 135 4.16 1.18 -8.11
N SER A 136 3.63 2.40 -8.24
CA SER A 136 3.81 3.44 -7.22
C SER A 136 3.15 3.02 -5.90
N ARG A 137 3.96 2.97 -4.84
CA ARG A 137 3.46 2.66 -3.50
C ARG A 137 2.78 3.83 -2.81
N THR A 138 3.03 5.07 -3.25
CA THR A 138 2.47 6.28 -2.63
C THR A 138 0.97 6.13 -2.39
N LEU A 139 0.24 5.68 -3.42
CA LEU A 139 -1.21 5.46 -3.34
C LEU A 139 -1.58 4.25 -2.46
N SER A 140 -0.89 3.11 -2.62
CA SER A 140 -1.20 1.91 -1.83
C SER A 140 -0.93 2.08 -0.32
N GLY A 141 0.09 2.88 0.02
CA GLY A 141 0.47 3.21 1.38
C GLY A 141 -0.52 4.19 2.00
N SER A 142 -0.91 5.24 1.27
CA SER A 142 -1.92 6.20 1.71
C SER A 142 -3.28 5.53 1.94
N ASP A 143 -3.76 4.73 0.99
CA ASP A 143 -5.04 4.01 1.10
C ASP A 143 -5.06 3.12 2.36
N SER A 144 -3.95 2.41 2.61
CA SER A 144 -3.81 1.56 3.79
C SER A 144 -3.81 2.38 5.09
N TYR A 145 -3.05 3.48 5.11
CA TYR A 145 -2.94 4.33 6.30
C TYR A 145 -4.28 4.99 6.65
N PHE A 146 -4.94 5.61 5.66
CA PHE A 146 -6.21 6.29 5.88
C PHE A 146 -7.33 5.31 6.27
N ALA A 147 -7.39 4.12 5.66
CA ALA A 147 -8.34 3.09 6.09
C ALA A 147 -8.12 2.68 7.56
N LEU A 148 -6.87 2.45 7.97
CA LEU A 148 -6.58 2.12 9.38
C LEU A 148 -6.86 3.29 10.32
N HIS A 149 -6.58 4.51 9.88
CA HIS A 149 -6.87 5.72 10.64
C HIS A 149 -8.38 5.89 10.84
N GLU A 150 -9.18 5.68 9.80
CA GLU A 150 -10.64 5.66 9.90
C GLU A 150 -11.13 4.60 10.89
N LEU A 151 -10.56 3.40 10.91
CA LEU A 151 -11.01 2.33 11.82
C LEU A 151 -10.58 2.54 13.27
N PHE A 152 -9.32 2.93 13.50
CA PHE A 152 -8.66 2.73 14.80
C PHE A 152 -8.03 3.99 15.39
N ALA A 153 -7.95 5.10 14.66
CA ALA A 153 -7.34 6.31 15.21
C ALA A 153 -8.18 6.89 16.34
N CYS A 154 -7.51 7.15 17.46
CA CYS A 154 -8.00 7.97 18.55
C CYS A 154 -6.80 8.66 19.22
N PRO A 155 -7.01 9.71 20.04
CA PRO A 155 -5.92 10.52 20.59
C PRO A 155 -4.84 9.73 21.34
N GLU A 156 -5.17 8.57 21.90
CA GLU A 156 -4.30 7.73 22.73
C GLU A 156 -3.62 6.59 21.95
N ILE A 157 -3.95 6.43 20.66
CA ILE A 157 -3.46 5.36 19.81
C ILE A 157 -2.73 5.95 18.61
N LEU A 158 -1.45 5.60 18.51
CA LEU A 158 -0.59 5.94 17.39
C LEU A 158 -0.54 4.77 16.41
N ILE A 159 -0.84 5.05 15.13
CA ILE A 159 -0.69 4.10 14.03
C ILE A 159 0.64 4.38 13.34
N LYS A 160 1.55 3.41 13.33
CA LYS A 160 2.85 3.55 12.65
C LYS A 160 3.22 2.29 11.85
N PRO A 161 3.98 2.43 10.76
CA PRO A 161 4.58 1.28 10.09
C PRO A 161 5.42 0.45 11.08
N ARG A 162 5.30 -0.89 11.03
CA ARG A 162 6.05 -1.82 11.90
C ARG A 162 7.41 -2.21 11.36
N GLN A 163 7.66 -1.97 10.07
CA GLN A 163 8.75 -2.65 9.38
C GLN A 163 10.07 -1.92 9.38
N THR A 164 11.11 -2.67 9.70
CA THR A 164 12.53 -2.41 9.38
C THR A 164 12.98 -3.11 8.09
N LYS A 165 12.22 -4.11 7.59
CA LYS A 165 12.52 -4.86 6.35
C LYS A 165 11.44 -4.63 5.30
N LEU A 166 11.83 -4.29 4.08
CA LEU A 166 10.94 -4.07 2.94
C LEU A 166 10.31 -5.40 2.50
N ILE A 167 8.98 -5.44 2.33
CA ILE A 167 8.31 -6.53 1.59
C ILE A 167 8.41 -6.17 0.12
N PRO A 168 8.80 -7.08 -0.79
CA PRO A 168 8.81 -6.76 -2.21
C PRO A 168 7.41 -6.46 -2.76
N LEU A 169 7.33 -5.52 -3.70
CA LEU A 169 6.15 -5.32 -4.53
C LEU A 169 6.02 -6.53 -5.48
N ASP A 170 4.94 -7.29 -5.37
CA ASP A 170 4.72 -8.48 -6.20
C ASP A 170 3.88 -8.12 -7.42
N VAL A 171 4.53 -8.08 -8.58
CA VAL A 171 3.94 -7.82 -9.89
C VAL A 171 3.82 -9.14 -10.65
N THR A 172 2.60 -9.51 -11.03
CA THR A 172 2.32 -10.64 -11.90
C THR A 172 1.79 -10.11 -13.23
N LEU A 173 2.40 -10.49 -14.34
CA LEU A 173 2.06 -10.03 -15.68
C LEU A 173 2.00 -11.21 -16.64
N GLY A 174 0.85 -11.40 -17.30
CA GLY A 174 0.66 -12.50 -18.22
C GLY A 174 -0.77 -12.65 -18.70
N LEU A 175 -1.03 -13.71 -19.48
CA LEU A 175 -2.38 -14.12 -19.84
C LEU A 175 -3.03 -14.78 -18.64
N ASP A 176 -4.30 -14.45 -18.37
CA ASP A 176 -5.07 -15.13 -17.35
C ASP A 176 -5.36 -16.57 -17.80
N SER A 177 -4.50 -17.49 -17.37
CA SER A 177 -4.83 -18.90 -17.42
C SER A 177 -5.64 -19.17 -16.16
N ILE A 178 -6.97 -19.14 -16.26
CA ILE A 178 -7.81 -19.70 -15.21
C ILE A 178 -7.34 -21.15 -15.00
N GLY A 179 -6.65 -21.33 -13.88
CA GLY A 179 -5.79 -22.47 -13.66
C GLY A 179 -4.85 -22.20 -12.48
N THR A 180 -5.32 -21.53 -11.44
CA THR A 180 -4.82 -21.85 -10.10
C THR A 180 -4.98 -23.36 -9.99
N ARG A 181 -3.89 -24.13 -9.98
CA ARG A 181 -3.93 -25.58 -9.77
C ARG A 181 -4.43 -25.80 -8.35
N VAL A 182 -5.75 -25.80 -8.16
CA VAL A 182 -6.36 -26.58 -7.10
C VAL A 182 -6.17 -28.02 -7.54
N VAL A 183 -5.11 -28.65 -7.07
CA VAL A 183 -4.97 -30.10 -7.17
C VAL A 183 -6.04 -30.68 -6.26
N VAL A 184 -7.26 -30.86 -6.78
CA VAL A 184 -8.22 -31.77 -6.17
C VAL A 184 -7.76 -33.16 -6.58
N ALA A 185 -7.30 -33.95 -5.62
CA ALA A 185 -6.60 -35.22 -5.85
C ALA A 185 -7.41 -36.28 -6.63
N ASP A 186 -8.71 -36.09 -6.87
CA ASP A 186 -9.63 -37.17 -7.22
C ASP A 186 -10.53 -36.97 -8.47
N ALA A 187 -10.17 -36.11 -9.45
CA ALA A 187 -11.02 -35.94 -10.65
C ALA A 187 -10.26 -35.73 -11.98
N PRO A 188 -9.88 -36.81 -12.70
CA PRO A 188 -9.09 -36.71 -13.93
C PRO A 188 -9.87 -36.48 -15.24
N TYR A 189 -11.19 -36.23 -15.21
CA TYR A 189 -12.02 -36.23 -16.43
C TYR A 189 -12.73 -34.91 -16.80
N LEU A 190 -12.47 -33.80 -16.11
CA LEU A 190 -13.08 -32.49 -16.45
C LEU A 190 -12.16 -31.57 -17.29
N LEU A 191 -11.29 -32.14 -18.14
CA LEU A 191 -10.26 -31.38 -18.86
C LEU A 191 -10.69 -30.89 -20.26
N LEU A 192 -11.93 -31.13 -20.71
CA LEU A 192 -12.35 -30.87 -22.10
C LEU A 192 -13.58 -29.95 -22.26
N MET A 193 -13.86 -29.08 -21.28
CA MET A 193 -14.94 -28.07 -21.41
C MET A 193 -14.58 -26.67 -20.90
N LEU A 194 -13.29 -26.31 -20.87
CA LEU A 194 -12.80 -24.97 -20.49
C LEU A 194 -12.16 -24.21 -21.67
N ASP A 195 -12.67 -24.41 -22.90
CA ASP A 195 -12.27 -23.65 -24.10
C ASP A 195 -12.79 -22.19 -24.14
N ASN A 196 -13.13 -21.63 -22.97
CA ASN A 196 -13.21 -20.18 -22.77
C ASN A 196 -12.07 -19.76 -21.82
N LEU A 197 -10.82 -20.09 -22.20
CA LEU A 197 -9.65 -19.47 -21.60
C LEU A 197 -9.79 -17.97 -21.79
N ASP A 198 -9.96 -17.24 -20.70
CA ASP A 198 -9.97 -15.78 -20.69
C ASP A 198 -8.55 -15.29 -21.03
N ARG A 199 -8.19 -15.31 -22.32
CA ARG A 199 -6.87 -14.90 -22.87
C ARG A 199 -6.61 -13.40 -22.74
N ARG A 200 -7.20 -12.74 -21.74
CA ARG A 200 -6.96 -11.34 -21.46
C ARG A 200 -5.60 -11.20 -20.82
N PHE A 201 -4.82 -10.26 -21.35
CA PHE A 201 -3.53 -9.91 -20.80
C PHE A 201 -3.75 -9.05 -19.56
N LYS A 202 -3.35 -9.56 -18.40
CA LYS A 202 -3.60 -8.92 -17.11
C LYS A 202 -2.30 -8.63 -16.38
N CYS A 203 -2.31 -7.53 -15.63
CA CYS A 203 -1.31 -7.21 -14.63
C CYS A 203 -1.96 -7.25 -13.25
N ARG A 204 -1.31 -7.89 -12.28
CA ARG A 204 -1.71 -7.88 -10.88
C ARG A 204 -0.55 -7.36 -10.05
N ILE A 205 -0.77 -6.26 -9.34
CA ILE A 205 0.23 -5.63 -8.47
C ILE A 205 -0.25 -5.79 -7.03
N LYS A 206 0.58 -6.35 -6.17
CA LYS A 206 0.30 -6.53 -4.75
C LYS A 206 1.29 -5.72 -3.92
N SER A 207 0.75 -4.86 -3.05
CA SER A 207 1.50 -4.07 -2.10
C SER A 207 1.06 -4.45 -0.69
N THR A 208 1.99 -4.96 0.11
CA THR A 208 1.73 -5.32 1.51
C THR A 208 2.34 -4.25 2.41
N ASN A 209 1.53 -3.65 3.29
CA ASN A 209 1.98 -2.63 4.23
C ASN A 209 1.73 -3.11 5.66
N LEU A 210 2.75 -3.03 6.51
CA LEU A 210 2.67 -3.54 7.89
C LEU A 210 2.55 -2.38 8.88
N PHE A 211 1.46 -2.36 9.65
CA PHE A 211 1.16 -1.30 10.62
C PHE A 211 0.99 -1.84 12.03
N GLY A 212 1.35 -1.01 12.99
CA GLY A 212 1.30 -1.30 14.42
C GLY A 212 0.48 -0.23 15.08
N LEU A 213 -0.39 -0.66 15.99
CA LEU A 213 -1.05 0.22 16.92
C LEU A 213 -0.19 0.28 18.19
N TYR A 214 0.07 1.49 18.66
CA TYR A 214 0.87 1.79 19.84
C TYR A 214 0.08 2.70 20.77
N ARG A 215 0.12 2.45 22.08
CA ARG A 215 -0.54 3.34 23.05
C ARG A 215 0.42 4.42 23.48
N ASN A 216 -0.07 5.64 23.65
CA ASN A 216 0.76 6.75 24.14
C ASN A 216 1.37 6.43 25.51
N GLU A 217 0.61 5.81 26.42
CA GLU A 217 1.12 5.38 27.73
C GLU A 217 2.31 4.42 27.64
N ASP A 218 2.32 3.54 26.64
CA ASP A 218 3.41 2.57 26.44
C ASP A 218 4.63 3.26 25.80
N ILE A 219 4.40 4.24 24.93
CA ILE A 219 5.44 5.10 24.36
C ILE A 219 6.12 5.93 25.46
N GLU A 220 5.33 6.56 26.35
CA GLU A 220 5.86 7.34 27.47
C GLU A 220 6.72 6.48 28.39
N LYS A 221 6.27 5.26 28.72
CA LYS A 221 7.06 4.29 29.50
C LYS A 221 8.35 3.90 28.78
N LEU A 222 8.30 3.72 27.46
CA LEU A 222 9.50 3.42 26.66
C LEU A 222 10.51 4.56 26.76
N LEU A 223 10.08 5.82 26.62
CA LEU A 223 10.93 7.01 26.68
C LEU A 223 11.61 7.18 28.05
N LEU A 224 10.96 6.74 29.13
CA LEU A 224 11.52 6.73 30.49
C LEU A 224 12.40 5.51 30.77
N SER A 225 12.42 4.52 29.88
CA SER A 225 13.19 3.29 30.02
C SER A 225 14.49 3.34 29.20
N ASN A 226 15.44 2.46 29.52
CA ASN A 226 16.63 2.26 28.67
C ASN A 226 16.36 1.40 27.43
N ASN A 227 15.12 0.96 27.20
CA ASN A 227 14.77 0.13 26.05
C ASN A 227 14.70 0.99 24.77
N ARG A 228 15.20 0.43 23.67
CA ARG A 228 15.19 1.09 22.34
C ARG A 228 14.14 0.54 21.39
N HIS A 229 13.39 -0.48 21.80
CA HIS A 229 12.42 -1.19 20.97
C HIS A 229 11.13 -1.40 21.75
N MET A 230 10.01 -1.23 21.06
CA MET A 230 8.68 -1.51 21.59
C MET A 230 7.87 -2.24 20.53
N ASP A 231 7.30 -3.37 20.93
CA ASP A 231 6.38 -4.10 20.07
C ASP A 231 5.01 -3.43 20.04
N PRO A 232 4.32 -3.46 18.89
CA PRO A 232 2.97 -2.96 18.78
C PRO A 232 2.03 -3.78 19.67
N PHE A 233 1.09 -3.11 20.35
CA PHE A 233 0.11 -3.85 21.15
C PHE A 233 -0.91 -4.58 20.26
N VAL A 234 -1.13 -4.10 19.03
CA VAL A 234 -1.84 -4.81 17.95
C VAL A 234 -1.06 -4.62 16.65
N ALA A 235 -0.76 -5.72 16.00
CA ALA A 235 -0.15 -5.75 14.67
C ALA A 235 -1.23 -5.96 13.61
N ILE A 236 -1.16 -5.20 12.52
CA ILE A 236 -2.10 -5.24 11.40
C ILE A 236 -1.31 -5.27 10.09
N ASP A 237 -1.71 -6.13 9.17
CA ASP A 237 -1.23 -6.20 7.80
C ASP A 237 -2.32 -5.66 6.89
N THR A 238 -1.95 -4.78 5.96
CA THR A 238 -2.81 -4.44 4.83
C THR A 238 -2.23 -4.97 3.53
N LEU A 239 -3.11 -5.39 2.63
CA LEU A 239 -2.77 -5.85 1.29
C LEU A 239 -3.61 -5.08 0.29
N VAL A 240 -2.95 -4.24 -0.52
CA VAL A 240 -3.58 -3.61 -1.67
C VAL A 240 -3.28 -4.45 -2.90
N VAL A 241 -4.33 -4.85 -3.60
CA VAL A 241 -4.24 -5.57 -4.87
C VAL A 241 -4.85 -4.72 -5.96
N GLU A 242 -4.04 -4.34 -6.94
CA GLU A 242 -4.51 -3.77 -8.19
C GLU A 242 -4.51 -4.85 -9.28
N ILE A 243 -5.63 -4.98 -9.98
CA ILE A 243 -5.81 -5.88 -11.11
C ILE A 243 -6.13 -5.01 -12.32
N MET A 244 -5.26 -5.02 -13.31
CA MET A 244 -5.44 -4.33 -14.59
C MET A 244 -5.69 -5.36 -15.67
N ASP A 245 -6.81 -5.20 -16.37
CA ASP A 245 -7.04 -5.84 -17.65
C ASP A 245 -6.48 -4.92 -18.73
N LEU A 246 -5.32 -5.31 -19.26
CA LEU A 246 -4.58 -4.53 -20.24
C LEU A 246 -5.19 -4.66 -21.64
N THR A 247 -6.07 -5.63 -21.86
CA THR A 247 -6.83 -5.78 -23.12
C THR A 247 -8.05 -4.86 -23.14
N THR A 248 -8.78 -4.72 -22.03
CA THR A 248 -9.99 -3.88 -21.96
C THR A 248 -9.76 -2.51 -21.34
N CYS A 249 -8.52 -2.23 -20.92
CA CYS A 249 -8.13 -1.04 -20.17
C CYS A 249 -8.90 -0.82 -18.85
N LYS A 250 -9.54 -1.85 -18.29
CA LYS A 250 -10.23 -1.77 -17.00
C LYS A 250 -9.28 -2.08 -15.84
N SER A 251 -9.44 -1.39 -14.72
CA SER A 251 -8.73 -1.69 -13.47
C SER A 251 -9.71 -1.97 -12.34
N GLN A 252 -9.27 -2.73 -11.35
CA GLN A 252 -9.91 -2.88 -10.06
C GLN A 252 -8.85 -2.79 -8.97
N ARG A 253 -9.14 -2.07 -7.88
CA ARG A 253 -8.28 -1.99 -6.69
C ARG A 253 -9.06 -2.46 -5.47
N LEU A 254 -8.42 -3.32 -4.69
CA LEU A 254 -8.98 -3.91 -3.48
C LEU A 254 -7.99 -3.75 -2.33
N LEU A 255 -8.50 -3.41 -1.15
CA LEU A 255 -7.78 -3.41 0.11
C LEU A 255 -8.27 -4.58 0.97
N SER A 256 -7.32 -5.32 1.53
CA SER A 256 -7.56 -6.28 2.60
C SER A 256 -6.88 -5.81 3.87
N ILE A 257 -7.59 -5.80 5.00
CA ILE A 257 -7.06 -5.51 6.34
C ILE A 257 -7.16 -6.77 7.19
N ARG A 258 -6.06 -7.22 7.75
CA ARG A 258 -6.00 -8.49 8.50
C ARG A 258 -4.96 -8.47 9.61
N THR A 259 -5.07 -9.40 10.55
CA THR A 259 -3.97 -9.68 11.47
C THR A 259 -2.84 -10.40 10.73
N PRO A 260 -1.57 -10.23 11.16
CA PRO A 260 -0.46 -10.97 10.61
C PRO A 260 -0.73 -12.48 10.65
N PRO A 261 -0.26 -13.26 9.66
CA PRO A 261 -0.31 -14.71 9.74
C PRO A 261 0.43 -15.16 11.00
N ILE A 262 -0.17 -16.08 11.75
CA ILE A 262 0.51 -16.73 12.86
C ILE A 262 1.67 -17.51 12.22
N PRO A 263 2.93 -17.31 12.64
CA PRO A 263 4.02 -18.10 12.10
C PRO A 263 3.71 -19.58 12.32
N PRO A 264 3.95 -20.44 11.32
CA PRO A 264 3.68 -21.87 11.47
C PRO A 264 4.41 -22.38 12.71
N SER A 265 3.69 -23.18 13.49
CA SER A 265 4.27 -23.85 14.64
C SER A 265 5.45 -24.71 14.20
N LYS A 266 6.37 -24.98 15.13
CA LYS A 266 7.51 -25.87 14.87
C LYS A 266 7.06 -27.22 14.29
N LEU A 267 5.90 -27.71 14.72
CA LEU A 267 5.28 -28.93 14.23
C LEU A 267 4.85 -28.83 12.76
N GLU A 268 4.29 -27.70 12.33
CA GLU A 268 3.88 -27.47 10.94
C GLU A 268 5.09 -27.36 10.01
N LEU A 269 6.17 -26.72 10.48
CA LEU A 269 7.44 -26.66 9.75
C LEU A 269 8.09 -28.06 9.64
N GLU A 270 8.08 -28.85 10.72
CA GLU A 270 8.60 -30.23 10.73
C GLU A 270 7.77 -31.14 9.80
N VAL A 271 6.46 -30.91 9.65
CA VAL A 271 5.60 -31.66 8.71
C VAL A 271 5.86 -31.26 7.26
N GLU A 272 6.08 -29.98 6.96
CA GLU A 272 6.43 -29.52 5.60
C GLU A 272 7.81 -30.01 5.13
N GLU A 273 8.77 -30.26 6.04
CA GLU A 273 10.07 -30.85 5.69
C GLU A 273 10.01 -32.37 5.46
N LEU A 274 8.90 -33.04 5.83
CA LEU A 274 8.72 -34.48 5.72
C LEU A 274 7.98 -34.93 4.44
N PHE A 275 7.49 -33.99 3.61
CA PHE A 275 6.80 -34.25 2.34
C PHE A 275 7.39 -33.43 1.19
#